data_AF-A0A1B7TC01-F1
#
_entry.id   AF-A0A1B7TC01-F1
#
_cell.length_a   1.000
_cell.length_b   1.000
_cell.length_c   1.000
_cell.angle_alpha   90.00
_cell.angle_beta   90.00
_cell.angle_gamma   90.00
#
_symmetry.space_group_name_H-M   'P 1'
#
loop_
_entity.id
_entity.type
_entity.pdbx_description
1 polymer ?
#
loop_
_entity_poly.entity_id
_entity_poly.type
_entity_poly.pdbx_seq_one_letter_code
_entity_poly.pdbx_strand_id
1 'polypeptide(L)'
;MFRATSTKFFNAQSYLNAIKRPVPKSETTLLREKKVKDIKFNTQNVIPKLAPEIDPLKNDLQLTDPIPPSYKEVIEQNKINTHEENCKEHPLWQFFPLNKKVRLSKDIDMFSRPWTMGELRLKSFDDLHSIYITSLKDINVLRKEIEYMDLQNATEFLQMNGEPFKNLEKRISITMKNIKRVLAQRETSFEYNRFDIIDKEIYKAFNFNSKEYLKDQRLGRKRPLLEKKLKQEKMEQFKKSLINESASLEGSEEKNLPKDIEERIKKAFE
;
A
#
# COMPACT_ATOMS: atom_id res chain seq x y z
N MET A 1 35.94 18.06 34.72
CA MET A 1 34.97 16.98 35.00
C MET A 1 34.48 16.40 33.67
N PHE A 2 35.15 15.37 33.15
CA PHE A 2 34.70 14.65 31.96
C PHE A 2 34.20 13.28 32.40
N ARG A 3 32.94 12.95 32.11
CA ARG A 3 32.39 11.60 32.28
C ARG A 3 32.18 10.98 30.91
N ALA A 4 33.05 10.03 30.58
CA ALA A 4 32.77 8.99 29.62
C ALA A 4 32.12 7.82 30.37
N THR A 5 31.08 7.21 29.80
CA THR A 5 30.92 5.75 29.61
C THR A 5 29.46 5.42 29.28
N SER A 6 29.23 4.85 28.09
CA SER A 6 28.27 3.75 27.94
C SER A 6 28.62 2.97 26.69
N THR A 7 29.13 1.77 26.94
CA THR A 7 29.63 0.78 26.00
C THR A 7 28.49 0.15 25.23
N LYS A 8 28.56 0.19 23.89
CA LYS A 8 27.71 -0.61 23.02
C LYS A 8 28.11 -2.07 23.13
N PHE A 9 27.17 -2.92 23.54
CA PHE A 9 27.31 -4.37 23.56
C PHE A 9 27.54 -4.90 22.14
N PHE A 10 28.67 -5.56 21.97
CA PHE A 10 29.06 -6.33 20.80
C PHE A 10 28.33 -7.68 20.88
N ASN A 11 27.35 -7.93 20.01
CA ASN A 11 26.80 -9.28 19.82
C ASN A 11 27.74 -10.06 18.88
N ALA A 12 28.71 -10.75 19.48
CA ALA A 12 29.55 -11.73 18.81
C ALA A 12 28.93 -13.12 18.96
N GLN A 13 28.02 -13.51 18.07
CA GLN A 13 27.46 -14.87 18.06
C GLN A 13 26.93 -15.33 16.69
N SER A 14 27.69 -15.08 15.63
CA SER A 14 27.45 -15.69 14.30
C SER A 14 28.72 -16.07 13.56
N TYR A 15 29.77 -16.45 14.31
CA TYR A 15 30.86 -17.24 13.76
C TYR A 15 30.80 -18.59 14.43
N LEU A 16 30.42 -19.60 13.67
CA LEU A 16 30.85 -21.01 13.75
C LEU A 16 29.78 -21.84 12.99
N ASN A 17 29.90 -21.86 11.66
CA ASN A 17 29.44 -22.88 10.70
C ASN A 17 28.94 -22.27 9.37
N ALA A 18 29.81 -21.53 8.70
CA ALA A 18 29.79 -21.47 7.25
C ALA A 18 31.19 -21.86 6.78
N ILE A 19 31.35 -23.15 6.52
CA ILE A 19 32.55 -23.76 5.94
C ILE A 19 32.80 -23.05 4.60
N LYS A 20 33.72 -22.08 4.60
CA LYS A 20 34.24 -21.50 3.37
C LYS A 20 35.00 -22.61 2.66
N ARG A 21 34.39 -23.21 1.64
CA ARG A 21 35.13 -24.04 0.68
C ARG A 21 36.30 -23.18 0.16
N PRO A 22 37.53 -23.70 0.05
CA PRO A 22 38.61 -22.98 -0.60
C PRO A 22 38.19 -22.74 -2.04
N VAL A 23 37.84 -21.49 -2.37
CA VAL A 23 37.62 -21.10 -3.77
C VAL A 23 38.99 -21.20 -4.45
N PRO A 24 39.14 -21.95 -5.54
CA PRO A 24 40.40 -21.96 -6.27
C PRO A 24 40.71 -20.52 -6.68
N LYS A 25 41.92 -20.05 -6.35
CA LYS A 25 42.37 -18.70 -6.71
C LYS A 25 42.17 -18.54 -8.22
N SER A 26 41.32 -17.60 -8.63
CA SER A 26 41.17 -17.26 -10.05
C SER A 26 42.54 -16.85 -10.58
N GLU A 27 43.02 -17.52 -11.62
CA GLU A 27 44.26 -17.14 -12.30
C GLU A 27 44.22 -15.64 -12.59
N THR A 28 45.27 -14.91 -12.19
CA THR A 28 45.35 -13.48 -12.48
C THR A 28 45.25 -13.28 -13.99
N THR A 29 44.67 -12.16 -14.41
CA THR A 29 44.47 -11.80 -15.83
C THR A 29 45.74 -12.02 -16.66
N LEU A 30 46.92 -11.73 -16.09
CA LEU A 30 48.22 -11.98 -16.71
C LEU A 30 48.57 -13.46 -16.93
N LEU A 31 48.20 -14.36 -16.02
CA LEU A 31 48.39 -15.81 -16.18
C LEU A 31 47.41 -16.38 -17.21
N ARG A 32 46.18 -15.84 -17.26
CA ARG A 32 45.17 -16.20 -18.25
C ARG A 32 45.60 -15.77 -19.65
N GLU A 33 46.13 -14.56 -19.79
CA GLU A 33 46.67 -14.05 -21.06
C GLU A 33 47.87 -14.86 -21.56
N LYS A 34 48.76 -15.32 -20.66
CA LYS A 34 49.87 -16.20 -21.04
C LYS A 34 49.37 -17.56 -21.53
N LYS A 35 48.40 -18.18 -20.85
CA LYS A 35 47.80 -19.47 -21.29
C LYS A 35 47.06 -19.37 -22.62
N VAL A 36 46.38 -18.25 -22.90
CA VAL A 36 45.66 -18.04 -24.16
C VAL A 36 46.65 -17.89 -25.33
N LYS A 37 47.84 -17.32 -25.10
CA LYS A 37 48.87 -17.18 -26.13
C LYS A 37 49.54 -18.51 -26.54
N ASP A 38 49.47 -19.54 -25.70
CA ASP A 38 50.12 -20.83 -25.94
C ASP A 38 49.22 -21.87 -26.64
N ILE A 39 47.99 -21.52 -27.02
CA ILE A 39 47.17 -22.37 -27.90
C ILE A 39 47.77 -22.29 -29.31
N LYS A 40 48.82 -23.07 -29.54
CA LYS A 40 49.35 -23.32 -30.89
C LYS A 40 48.27 -24.06 -31.67
N PHE A 41 47.65 -23.38 -32.64
CA PHE A 41 46.78 -24.04 -33.60
C PHE A 41 47.59 -25.14 -34.30
N ASN A 42 47.12 -26.38 -34.20
CA ASN A 42 47.74 -27.52 -34.87
C ASN A 42 47.41 -27.43 -36.38
N THR A 43 48.24 -26.73 -37.14
CA THR A 43 48.02 -26.43 -38.56
C THR A 43 48.31 -27.61 -39.49
N GLN A 44 48.73 -28.76 -38.96
CA GLN A 44 49.33 -29.81 -39.79
C GLN A 44 48.35 -30.75 -40.48
N ASN A 45 47.04 -30.70 -40.22
CA ASN A 45 46.06 -31.57 -40.91
C ASN A 45 44.66 -30.93 -41.05
N VAL A 46 44.60 -29.66 -41.42
CA VAL A 46 43.35 -29.07 -41.93
C VAL A 46 43.56 -28.84 -43.41
N ILE A 47 43.05 -29.74 -44.24
CA ILE A 47 42.83 -29.44 -45.65
C ILE A 47 42.02 -28.14 -45.64
N PRO A 48 42.51 -27.02 -46.17
CA PRO A 48 41.70 -25.82 -46.25
C PRO A 48 40.52 -26.21 -47.13
N LYS A 49 39.34 -26.37 -46.53
CA LYS A 49 38.11 -26.26 -47.32
C LYS A 49 38.26 -24.90 -47.98
N LEU A 50 38.44 -24.88 -49.30
CA LEU A 50 38.37 -23.63 -50.05
C LEU A 50 37.05 -22.99 -49.62
N ALA A 51 37.12 -22.01 -48.74
CA ALA A 51 36.01 -21.12 -48.54
C ALA A 51 35.73 -20.56 -49.94
N PRO A 52 34.46 -20.55 -50.39
CA PRO A 52 34.17 -19.85 -51.63
C PRO A 52 34.79 -18.46 -51.51
N GLU A 53 35.52 -18.05 -52.55
CA GLU A 53 36.15 -16.74 -52.63
C GLU A 53 35.00 -15.72 -52.66
N ILE A 54 34.55 -15.30 -51.48
CA ILE A 54 33.69 -14.15 -51.34
C ILE A 54 34.67 -13.01 -51.46
N ASP A 55 34.61 -12.27 -52.57
CA ASP A 55 35.37 -11.04 -52.74
C ASP A 55 35.22 -10.20 -51.47
N PRO A 56 36.28 -10.04 -50.64
CA PRO A 56 36.16 -9.36 -49.35
C PRO A 56 35.95 -7.85 -49.52
N LEU A 57 35.75 -7.42 -50.77
CA LEU A 57 36.00 -6.08 -51.24
C LEU A 57 35.10 -5.73 -52.43
N LYS A 58 33.78 -5.88 -52.28
CA LYS A 58 32.89 -4.97 -53.01
C LYS A 58 32.99 -3.61 -52.31
N ASN A 59 34.10 -2.93 -52.62
CA ASN A 59 34.62 -1.74 -51.94
C ASN A 59 33.86 -0.45 -52.28
N ASP A 60 32.57 -0.58 -52.63
CA ASP A 60 31.66 0.52 -52.96
C ASP A 60 30.74 0.85 -51.77
N LEU A 61 31.06 0.35 -50.57
CA LEU A 61 30.37 0.70 -49.33
C LEU A 61 30.74 2.14 -48.94
N GLN A 62 29.93 3.09 -49.38
CA GLN A 62 30.03 4.47 -48.92
C GLN A 62 29.47 4.57 -47.50
N LEU A 63 30.17 5.27 -46.61
CA LEU A 63 29.64 5.63 -45.30
C LEU A 63 28.46 6.59 -45.51
N THR A 64 27.25 6.08 -45.41
CA THR A 64 26.03 6.88 -45.49
C THR A 64 25.68 7.46 -44.13
N ASP A 65 25.19 8.71 -44.12
CA ASP A 65 24.62 9.29 -42.91
C ASP A 65 23.45 8.42 -42.39
N PRO A 66 23.24 8.37 -41.06
CA PRO A 66 22.14 7.60 -40.49
C PRO A 66 20.80 8.17 -40.97
N ILE A 67 19.92 7.31 -41.50
CA ILE A 67 18.57 7.70 -41.87
C ILE A 67 17.79 7.94 -40.56
N PRO A 68 17.30 9.16 -40.29
CA PRO A 68 16.53 9.41 -39.08
C PRO A 68 15.19 8.65 -39.18
N PRO A 69 14.70 8.07 -38.08
CA PRO A 69 13.41 7.37 -38.10
C PRO A 69 12.30 8.36 -38.45
N SER A 70 11.66 8.16 -39.60
CA SER A 70 10.52 8.94 -40.02
C SER A 70 9.29 8.52 -39.22
N TYR A 71 8.68 9.46 -38.50
CA TYR A 71 7.44 9.21 -37.75
C TYR A 71 6.35 8.61 -38.64
N LYS A 72 6.31 8.98 -39.93
CA LYS A 72 5.36 8.43 -40.92
C LYS A 72 5.55 6.93 -41.12
N GLU A 73 6.78 6.47 -41.21
CA GLU A 73 7.08 5.05 -41.46
C GLU A 73 6.83 4.21 -40.21
N VAL A 74 7.15 4.73 -39.02
CA VAL A 74 6.82 4.06 -37.75
C VAL A 74 5.30 3.90 -37.59
N ILE A 75 4.53 4.89 -38.04
CA ILE A 75 3.06 4.82 -38.05
C ILE A 75 2.55 3.77 -39.04
N GLU A 76 3.08 3.77 -40.26
CA GLU A 76 2.66 2.87 -41.34
C GLU A 76 3.02 1.41 -41.07
N GLN A 77 4.21 1.16 -40.50
CA GLN A 77 4.71 -0.19 -40.20
C GLN A 77 3.95 -0.86 -39.07
N ASN A 78 3.49 -0.09 -38.07
CA ASN A 78 2.93 -0.68 -36.87
C ASN A 78 1.56 -1.32 -37.07
N LYS A 79 0.80 -1.05 -38.16
CA LYS A 79 -0.49 -1.70 -38.54
C LYS A 79 -1.47 -2.08 -37.40
N ILE A 80 -1.34 -1.48 -36.22
CA ILE A 80 -2.22 -1.65 -35.08
C ILE A 80 -3.30 -0.60 -35.31
N ASN A 81 -4.34 -0.99 -36.06
CA ASN A 81 -5.62 -0.31 -36.23
C ASN A 81 -5.53 1.21 -36.54
N THR A 82 -5.66 1.56 -37.82
CA THR A 82 -6.15 2.88 -38.31
C THR A 82 -5.75 4.12 -37.48
N HIS A 83 -4.58 4.68 -37.79
CA HIS A 83 -4.00 5.84 -37.13
C HIS A 83 -4.88 7.12 -37.18
N GLU A 84 -5.76 7.29 -38.16
CA GLU A 84 -6.61 8.51 -38.24
C GLU A 84 -7.86 8.47 -37.36
N GLU A 85 -8.38 7.27 -37.08
CA GLU A 85 -9.57 7.06 -36.26
C GLU A 85 -9.17 6.84 -34.79
N ASN A 86 -8.07 6.14 -34.52
CA ASN A 86 -7.56 5.89 -33.16
C ASN A 86 -6.71 7.05 -32.58
N CYS A 87 -6.18 7.97 -33.39
CA CYS A 87 -5.48 9.15 -32.84
C CYS A 87 -6.42 10.17 -32.20
N LYS A 88 -7.69 10.25 -32.61
CA LYS A 88 -8.62 11.23 -32.02
C LYS A 88 -9.15 10.79 -30.66
N GLU A 89 -9.35 9.48 -30.46
CA GLU A 89 -9.91 8.90 -29.24
C GLU A 89 -8.89 8.07 -28.44
N HIS A 90 -7.60 8.41 -28.51
CA HIS A 90 -6.59 7.74 -27.70
C HIS A 90 -6.79 8.04 -26.19
N PRO A 91 -6.73 7.05 -25.29
CA PRO A 91 -7.01 7.24 -23.86
C PRO A 91 -6.05 8.23 -23.18
N LEU A 92 -4.83 8.38 -23.72
CA LEU A 92 -3.86 9.38 -23.24
C LEU A 92 -4.35 10.83 -23.44
N TRP A 93 -5.25 11.09 -24.38
CA TRP A 93 -5.81 12.44 -24.56
C TRP A 93 -6.63 12.91 -23.37
N GLN A 94 -7.06 12.00 -22.49
CA GLN A 94 -7.69 12.36 -21.21
C GLN A 94 -6.78 13.25 -20.32
N PHE A 95 -5.46 13.18 -20.50
CA PHE A 95 -4.50 14.03 -19.77
C PHE A 95 -4.31 15.44 -20.40
N PHE A 96 -4.92 15.68 -21.57
CA PHE A 96 -4.74 16.89 -22.38
C PHE A 96 -6.10 17.54 -22.64
N PRO A 97 -6.61 18.36 -21.70
CA PRO A 97 -7.85 19.07 -21.93
C PRO A 97 -7.72 19.98 -23.15
N LEU A 98 -8.74 19.97 -24.02
CA LEU A 98 -8.79 20.73 -25.28
C LEU A 98 -7.62 20.41 -26.25
N ASN A 99 -6.99 19.24 -26.12
CA ASN A 99 -5.79 18.85 -26.86
C ASN A 99 -4.61 19.83 -26.71
N LYS A 100 -4.60 20.60 -25.60
CA LYS A 100 -3.52 21.56 -25.29
C LYS A 100 -2.49 20.94 -24.35
N LYS A 101 -1.22 21.26 -24.56
CA LYS A 101 -0.13 20.87 -23.65
C LYS A 101 -0.26 21.57 -22.29
N VAL A 102 -0.58 22.85 -22.26
CA VAL A 102 -0.92 23.55 -21.01
C VAL A 102 -2.06 24.51 -21.28
N ARG A 103 -3.02 24.60 -20.36
CA ARG A 103 -4.09 25.61 -20.40
C ARG A 103 -3.57 27.00 -20.11
N LEU A 104 -4.25 28.01 -20.65
CA LEU A 104 -3.98 29.41 -20.29
C LEU A 104 -4.54 29.71 -18.90
N SER A 105 -3.97 30.65 -18.16
CA SER A 105 -4.49 31.03 -16.84
C SER A 105 -5.95 31.50 -16.86
N LYS A 106 -6.43 32.00 -18.00
CA LYS A 106 -7.83 32.39 -18.23
C LYS A 106 -8.79 31.19 -18.36
N ASP A 107 -8.27 30.04 -18.80
CA ASP A 107 -9.03 28.80 -18.97
C ASP A 107 -9.11 28.01 -17.65
N ILE A 108 -8.42 28.46 -16.60
CA ILE A 108 -8.40 27.81 -15.28
C ILE A 108 -9.49 28.43 -14.42
N ASP A 109 -10.24 27.55 -13.74
CA ASP A 109 -11.20 27.99 -12.76
C ASP A 109 -10.53 28.51 -11.48
N MET A 110 -10.65 29.82 -11.27
CA MET A 110 -10.13 30.51 -10.09
C MET A 110 -11.18 30.69 -8.98
N PHE A 111 -12.47 30.49 -9.27
CA PHE A 111 -13.57 30.88 -8.38
C PHE A 111 -14.27 29.69 -7.72
N SER A 112 -14.02 28.46 -8.18
CA SER A 112 -14.63 27.28 -7.55
C SER A 112 -14.22 27.09 -6.09
N ARG A 113 -15.21 26.61 -5.36
CA ARG A 113 -15.10 26.19 -3.96
C ARG A 113 -14.92 24.67 -3.88
N PRO A 114 -14.10 24.16 -2.94
CA PRO A 114 -14.05 22.72 -2.65
C PRO A 114 -15.36 22.22 -2.02
N TRP A 115 -15.61 20.91 -2.10
CA TRP A 115 -16.78 20.29 -1.47
C TRP A 115 -16.61 20.23 0.05
N THR A 116 -17.65 20.58 0.79
CA THR A 116 -17.64 20.46 2.25
C THR A 116 -18.11 19.11 2.74
N MET A 117 -17.67 18.72 3.93
CA MET A 117 -18.09 17.47 4.56
C MET A 117 -19.61 17.39 4.75
N GLY A 118 -20.30 18.52 4.99
CA GLY A 118 -21.76 18.56 5.14
C GLY A 118 -22.49 18.12 3.88
N GLU A 119 -22.09 18.66 2.73
CA GLU A 119 -22.63 18.31 1.41
C GLU A 119 -22.33 16.83 1.07
N LEU A 120 -21.10 16.39 1.31
CA LEU A 120 -20.65 15.03 0.99
C LEU A 120 -21.32 13.95 1.86
N ARG A 121 -21.75 14.29 3.09
CA ARG A 121 -22.46 13.34 3.98
C ARG A 121 -23.83 12.91 3.46
N LEU A 122 -24.41 13.63 2.51
CA LEU A 122 -25.72 13.29 1.94
C LEU A 122 -25.62 12.42 0.68
N LYS A 123 -24.41 12.19 0.14
CA LYS A 123 -24.20 11.46 -1.12
C LYS A 123 -24.08 9.95 -0.94
N SER A 124 -24.49 9.17 -1.95
CA SER A 124 -24.30 7.71 -1.98
C SER A 124 -22.82 7.34 -2.02
N PHE A 125 -22.49 6.08 -1.78
CA PHE A 125 -21.10 5.60 -1.92
C PHE A 125 -20.61 5.71 -3.37
N ASP A 126 -21.45 5.32 -4.34
CA ASP A 126 -21.10 5.36 -5.76
C ASP A 126 -20.86 6.79 -6.24
N ASP A 127 -21.70 7.74 -5.84
CA ASP A 127 -21.50 9.16 -6.15
C ASP A 127 -20.17 9.67 -5.58
N LEU A 128 -19.85 9.32 -4.32
CA LEU A 128 -18.59 9.71 -3.69
C LEU A 128 -17.39 9.10 -4.44
N HIS A 129 -17.52 7.86 -4.90
CA HIS A 129 -16.49 7.20 -5.70
C HIS A 129 -16.31 7.89 -7.06
N SER A 130 -17.39 8.19 -7.77
CA SER A 130 -17.35 8.92 -9.05
C SER A 130 -16.73 10.31 -8.90
N ILE A 131 -17.08 11.05 -7.85
CA ILE A 131 -16.48 12.37 -7.55
C ILE A 131 -14.99 12.20 -7.25
N TYR A 132 -14.60 11.17 -6.49
CA TYR A 132 -13.21 10.90 -6.15
C TYR A 132 -12.37 10.58 -7.40
N ILE A 133 -12.86 9.73 -8.29
CA ILE A 133 -12.17 9.37 -9.54
C ILE A 133 -12.09 10.58 -10.48
N THR A 134 -13.14 11.40 -10.56
CA THR A 134 -13.12 12.65 -11.36
C THR A 134 -12.07 13.62 -10.81
N SER A 135 -12.06 13.82 -9.49
CA SER A 135 -11.05 14.63 -8.79
C SER A 135 -9.62 14.13 -9.04
N LEU A 136 -9.42 12.80 -9.07
CA LEU A 136 -8.13 12.19 -9.34
C LEU A 136 -7.66 12.47 -10.78
N LYS A 137 -8.56 12.36 -11.76
CA LYS A 137 -8.28 12.68 -13.16
C LYS A 137 -7.87 14.15 -13.31
N ASP A 138 -8.59 15.06 -12.66
CA ASP A 138 -8.28 16.48 -12.68
C ASP A 138 -6.90 16.78 -12.06
N ILE A 139 -6.56 16.16 -10.93
CA ILE A 139 -5.22 16.30 -10.32
C ILE A 139 -4.13 15.79 -11.27
N ASN A 140 -4.34 14.66 -11.95
CA ASN A 140 -3.35 14.14 -12.88
C ASN A 140 -3.10 15.10 -14.05
N VAL A 141 -4.16 15.70 -14.60
CA VAL A 141 -4.05 16.75 -15.62
C VAL A 141 -3.26 17.94 -15.07
N LEU A 142 -3.63 18.44 -13.88
CA LEU A 142 -2.99 19.61 -13.26
C LEU A 142 -1.52 19.38 -12.94
N ARG A 143 -1.15 18.20 -12.42
CA ARG A 143 0.24 17.87 -12.09
C ARG A 143 1.12 17.87 -13.31
N LYS A 144 0.64 17.27 -14.40
CA LYS A 144 1.32 17.33 -15.68
C LYS A 144 1.47 18.79 -16.15
N GLU A 145 0.43 19.62 -16.06
CA GLU A 145 0.53 21.04 -16.42
C GLU A 145 1.53 21.80 -15.54
N ILE A 146 1.58 21.52 -14.24
CA ILE A 146 2.55 22.11 -13.30
C ILE A 146 3.98 21.69 -13.68
N GLU A 147 4.20 20.42 -14.00
CA GLU A 147 5.51 19.89 -14.38
C GLU A 147 6.05 20.49 -15.68
N TYR A 148 5.18 20.76 -16.66
CA TYR A 148 5.54 21.48 -17.89
C TYR A 148 5.90 22.96 -17.62
N MET A 149 5.41 23.54 -16.52
CA MET A 149 5.62 24.93 -16.15
C MET A 149 6.78 25.14 -15.18
N ASP A 150 7.25 24.10 -14.49
CA ASP A 150 8.40 24.21 -13.58
C ASP A 150 9.70 24.46 -14.39
N LEU A 151 10.49 25.43 -13.91
CA LEU A 151 11.64 26.05 -14.59
C LEU A 151 12.73 25.10 -15.10
N GLN A 152 12.83 23.87 -14.58
CA GLN A 152 13.82 22.89 -15.04
C GLN A 152 13.46 22.27 -16.40
N ASN A 153 12.18 22.29 -16.77
CA ASN A 153 11.67 21.69 -18.00
C ASN A 153 11.17 22.75 -19.01
N ALA A 154 10.98 23.99 -18.56
CA ALA A 154 10.48 25.06 -19.41
C ALA A 154 11.60 25.60 -20.32
N THR A 155 11.45 25.43 -21.63
CA THR A 155 12.16 26.27 -22.63
C THR A 155 11.89 27.75 -22.29
N GLU A 156 12.90 28.61 -22.38
CA GLU A 156 12.93 30.05 -22.03
C GLU A 156 11.65 30.87 -22.28
N PHE A 157 10.79 30.46 -23.22
CA PHE A 157 9.57 31.13 -23.63
C PHE A 157 8.32 30.89 -22.74
N LEU A 158 8.36 29.96 -21.78
CA LEU A 158 7.18 29.55 -20.97
C LEU A 158 7.37 29.76 -19.46
N GLN A 159 8.01 30.86 -19.05
CA GLN A 159 7.96 31.31 -17.66
C GLN A 159 6.55 31.83 -17.33
N MET A 160 5.59 30.92 -17.14
CA MET A 160 4.26 31.26 -16.66
C MET A 160 4.14 31.00 -15.16
N ASN A 161 3.38 31.84 -14.47
CA ASN A 161 3.07 31.65 -13.06
C ASN A 161 2.27 30.35 -12.88
N GLY A 162 2.89 29.32 -12.28
CA GLY A 162 2.26 28.03 -11.97
C GLY A 162 1.39 28.03 -10.70
N GLU A 163 1.36 29.13 -9.96
CA GLU A 163 0.58 29.29 -8.73
C GLU A 163 -0.94 29.02 -8.86
N PRO A 164 -1.67 29.51 -9.89
CA PRO A 164 -3.10 29.22 -10.04
C PRO A 164 -3.39 27.72 -10.15
N PHE A 165 -2.55 26.97 -10.86
CA PHE A 165 -2.68 25.50 -10.98
C PHE A 165 -2.45 24.81 -9.63
N LYS A 166 -1.39 25.20 -8.90
CA LYS A 166 -1.09 24.68 -7.56
C LYS A 166 -2.22 24.96 -6.57
N ASN A 167 -2.86 26.14 -6.67
CA ASN A 167 -4.00 26.49 -5.82
C ASN A 167 -5.25 25.67 -6.16
N LEU A 168 -5.53 25.42 -7.44
CA LEU A 168 -6.62 24.55 -7.85
C LEU A 168 -6.38 23.09 -7.42
N GLU A 169 -5.16 22.58 -7.58
CA GLU A 169 -4.79 21.23 -7.10
C GLU A 169 -5.03 21.08 -5.59
N LYS A 170 -4.65 22.09 -4.80
CA LYS A 170 -4.90 22.11 -3.35
C LYS A 170 -6.40 22.06 -3.04
N ARG A 171 -7.25 22.81 -3.76
CA ARG A 171 -8.71 22.79 -3.56
C ARG A 171 -9.29 21.41 -3.85
N ILE A 172 -8.92 20.78 -4.96
CA ILE A 172 -9.39 19.43 -5.31
C ILE A 172 -8.89 18.40 -4.29
N SER A 173 -7.65 18.54 -3.82
CA SER A 173 -7.08 17.70 -2.77
C SER A 173 -7.84 17.78 -1.44
N ILE A 174 -8.37 18.97 -1.09
CA ILE A 174 -9.23 19.14 0.10
C ILE A 174 -10.53 18.35 -0.07
N THR A 175 -11.17 18.41 -1.23
CA THR A 175 -12.36 17.61 -1.54
C THR A 175 -12.08 16.11 -1.35
N MET A 176 -10.99 15.59 -1.90
CA MET A 176 -10.61 14.18 -1.74
C MET A 176 -10.37 13.79 -0.27
N LYS A 177 -9.71 14.65 0.51
CA LYS A 177 -9.53 14.45 1.96
C LYS A 177 -10.87 14.42 2.70
N ASN A 178 -11.79 15.32 2.33
CA ASN A 178 -13.12 15.36 2.93
C ASN A 178 -13.93 14.10 2.61
N ILE A 179 -13.85 13.58 1.38
CA ILE A 179 -14.49 12.31 0.99
C ILE A 179 -13.98 11.16 1.86
N LYS A 180 -12.64 11.01 1.99
CA LYS A 180 -12.04 9.98 2.85
C LYS A 180 -12.51 10.08 4.29
N ARG A 181 -12.59 11.30 4.83
CA ARG A 181 -13.06 11.55 6.19
C ARG A 181 -14.54 11.19 6.37
N VAL A 182 -15.39 11.52 5.40
CA VAL A 182 -16.83 11.17 5.45
C VAL A 182 -17.01 9.65 5.42
N LEU A 183 -16.28 8.93 4.57
CA LEU A 183 -16.34 7.48 4.52
C LEU A 183 -15.91 6.84 5.84
N ALA A 184 -14.78 7.27 6.41
CA ALA A 184 -14.32 6.79 7.71
C ALA A 184 -15.32 7.10 8.84
N GLN A 185 -15.93 8.29 8.84
CA GLN A 185 -16.96 8.65 9.81
C GLN A 185 -18.20 7.77 9.68
N ARG A 186 -18.66 7.46 8.46
CA ARG A 186 -19.82 6.59 8.23
C ARG A 186 -19.58 5.18 8.73
N GLU A 187 -18.42 4.61 8.42
CA GLU A 187 -18.02 3.28 8.91
C GLU A 187 -17.98 3.26 10.44
N THR A 188 -17.33 4.26 11.04
CA THR A 188 -17.27 4.42 12.49
C THR A 188 -18.67 4.54 13.12
N SER A 189 -19.56 5.35 12.53
CA SER A 189 -20.95 5.48 12.99
C SER A 189 -21.76 4.19 12.82
N PHE A 190 -21.52 3.44 11.75
CA PHE A 190 -22.16 2.14 11.53
C PHE A 190 -21.75 1.12 12.59
N GLU A 191 -20.45 1.03 12.89
CA GLU A 191 -19.94 0.16 13.95
C GLU A 191 -20.49 0.54 15.33
N TYR A 192 -20.49 1.84 15.68
CA TYR A 192 -21.10 2.28 16.95
C TYR A 192 -22.59 1.92 17.05
N ASN A 193 -23.35 2.13 15.99
CA ASN A 193 -24.77 1.76 15.97
C ASN A 193 -24.97 0.24 16.08
N ARG A 194 -24.12 -0.55 15.44
CA ARG A 194 -24.15 -2.01 15.53
C ARG A 194 -23.89 -2.47 16.96
N PHE A 195 -22.88 -1.92 17.64
CA PHE A 195 -22.62 -2.21 19.06
C PHE A 195 -23.78 -1.78 19.96
N ASP A 196 -24.38 -0.61 19.72
CA ASP A 196 -25.53 -0.13 20.49
C ASP A 196 -26.77 -1.04 20.35
N ILE A 197 -27.00 -1.61 19.16
CA ILE A 197 -28.08 -2.57 18.92
C ILE A 197 -27.82 -3.85 19.70
N ILE A 198 -26.60 -4.41 19.59
CA ILE A 198 -26.20 -5.63 20.30
C ILE A 198 -26.34 -5.43 21.81
N ASP A 199 -25.85 -4.30 22.35
CA ASP A 199 -25.99 -3.97 23.76
C ASP A 199 -27.46 -3.96 24.16
N LYS A 200 -28.34 -3.24 23.43
CA LYS A 200 -29.78 -3.20 23.74
C LYS A 200 -30.43 -4.58 23.71
N GLU A 201 -30.06 -5.44 22.78
CA GLU A 201 -30.58 -6.81 22.71
C GLU A 201 -30.12 -7.66 23.90
N ILE A 202 -28.85 -7.55 24.28
CA ILE A 202 -28.30 -8.17 25.49
C ILE A 202 -29.08 -7.69 26.72
N TYR A 203 -29.24 -6.37 26.91
CA TYR A 203 -29.98 -5.82 28.05
C TYR A 203 -31.44 -6.28 28.10
N LYS A 204 -32.12 -6.42 26.94
CA LYS A 204 -33.46 -7.00 26.87
C LYS A 204 -33.48 -8.48 27.27
N ALA A 205 -32.51 -9.27 26.79
CA ALA A 205 -32.41 -10.70 27.12
C ALA A 205 -32.20 -10.95 28.62
N PHE A 206 -31.51 -10.04 29.31
CA PHE A 206 -31.31 -10.09 30.76
C PHE A 206 -32.48 -9.48 31.57
N ASN A 207 -33.62 -9.16 30.95
CA ASN A 207 -34.77 -8.49 31.58
C ASN A 207 -34.39 -7.18 32.30
N PHE A 208 -33.29 -6.53 31.90
CA PHE A 208 -32.92 -5.25 32.46
C PHE A 208 -33.86 -4.16 31.93
N ASN A 209 -34.37 -3.34 32.83
CA ASN A 209 -35.30 -2.27 32.49
C ASN A 209 -34.61 -1.25 31.56
N SER A 210 -35.20 -0.93 30.41
CA SER A 210 -34.63 0.00 29.42
C SER A 210 -34.27 1.37 30.01
N LYS A 211 -34.94 1.81 31.08
CA LYS A 211 -34.61 3.03 31.84
C LYS A 211 -33.26 2.94 32.57
N GLU A 212 -32.85 1.75 32.97
CA GLU A 212 -31.60 1.48 33.69
C GLU A 212 -30.40 1.48 32.73
N TYR A 213 -30.57 0.93 31.52
CA TYR A 213 -29.59 1.03 30.42
C TYR A 213 -29.25 2.49 30.06
N LEU A 214 -30.28 3.35 29.92
CA LEU A 214 -30.08 4.77 29.63
C LEU A 214 -29.38 5.53 30.77
N LYS A 215 -29.56 5.11 32.03
CA LYS A 215 -28.81 5.65 33.17
C LYS A 215 -27.34 5.23 33.12
N ASP A 216 -27.06 3.97 32.83
CA ASP A 216 -25.69 3.44 32.76
C ASP A 216 -24.89 4.02 31.57
N GLN A 217 -25.51 4.20 30.40
CA GLN A 217 -24.88 4.93 29.26
C GLN A 217 -24.53 6.38 29.63
N ARG A 218 -25.45 7.12 30.26
CA ARG A 218 -25.23 8.53 30.67
C ARG A 218 -24.14 8.69 31.72
N LEU A 219 -23.96 7.68 32.57
CA LEU A 219 -22.93 7.70 33.60
C LEU A 219 -21.54 7.39 33.04
N GLY A 220 -21.40 6.92 31.80
CA GLY A 220 -20.12 6.48 31.21
C GLY A 220 -19.45 5.36 32.00
N ARG A 221 -20.17 4.78 32.96
CA ARG A 221 -19.67 3.81 33.91
C ARG A 221 -20.16 2.45 33.44
N LYS A 222 -19.24 1.49 33.43
CA LYS A 222 -19.46 0.05 33.65
C LYS A 222 -19.16 -0.94 32.52
N ARG A 223 -18.33 -0.66 31.50
CA ARG A 223 -17.61 -1.78 30.85
C ARG A 223 -16.87 -2.68 31.85
N PRO A 224 -16.06 -2.15 32.79
CA PRO A 224 -15.33 -2.99 33.76
C PRO A 224 -16.21 -3.59 34.86
N LEU A 225 -17.37 -2.98 35.16
CA LEU A 225 -18.29 -3.46 36.20
C LEU A 225 -19.21 -4.57 35.67
N LEU A 226 -19.62 -4.50 34.39
CA LEU A 226 -20.33 -5.57 33.72
C LEU A 226 -19.42 -6.80 33.58
N GLU A 227 -18.16 -6.60 33.17
CA GLU A 227 -17.16 -7.68 33.10
C GLU A 227 -16.90 -8.32 34.47
N LYS A 228 -16.82 -7.53 35.55
CA LYS A 228 -16.69 -8.05 36.91
C LYS A 228 -17.91 -8.89 37.32
N LYS A 229 -19.13 -8.40 37.04
CA LYS A 229 -20.36 -9.16 37.33
C LYS A 229 -20.44 -10.46 36.53
N LEU A 230 -20.08 -10.43 35.25
CA LEU A 230 -20.11 -11.61 34.38
C LEU A 230 -19.05 -12.64 34.77
N LYS A 231 -17.88 -12.20 35.24
CA LYS A 231 -16.89 -13.08 35.89
C LYS A 231 -17.43 -13.67 37.19
N GLN A 232 -18.12 -12.89 38.03
CA GLN A 232 -18.72 -13.38 39.27
C GLN A 232 -19.83 -14.41 39.02
N GLU A 233 -20.72 -14.18 38.06
CA GLU A 233 -21.77 -15.14 37.70
C GLU A 233 -21.19 -16.46 37.17
N LYS A 234 -20.17 -16.40 36.31
CA LYS A 234 -19.46 -17.61 35.83
C LYS A 234 -18.80 -18.37 36.98
N MET A 235 -18.20 -17.66 37.94
CA MET A 235 -17.64 -18.26 39.15
C MET A 235 -18.71 -18.95 40.00
N GLU A 236 -19.89 -18.35 40.15
CA GLU A 236 -21.00 -18.95 40.90
C GLU A 236 -21.59 -20.18 40.21
N GLN A 237 -21.74 -20.14 38.88
CA GLN A 237 -22.17 -21.30 38.09
C GLN A 237 -21.17 -22.46 38.21
N PHE A 238 -19.87 -22.16 38.14
CA PHE A 238 -18.80 -23.15 38.31
C PHE A 238 -18.75 -23.72 39.75
N LYS A 239 -18.94 -22.89 40.77
CA LYS A 239 -19.07 -23.37 42.16
C LYS A 239 -20.27 -24.30 42.31
N LYS A 240 -21.42 -23.95 41.73
CA LYS A 240 -22.64 -24.77 41.78
C LYS A 240 -22.45 -26.11 41.05
N SER A 241 -21.75 -26.13 39.91
CA SER A 241 -21.47 -27.40 39.21
C SER A 241 -20.56 -28.30 40.04
N LEU A 242 -19.51 -27.74 40.66
CA LEU A 242 -18.61 -28.49 41.54
C LEU A 242 -19.31 -29.03 42.78
N ILE A 243 -20.19 -28.23 43.40
CA ILE A 243 -21.00 -28.65 44.56
C ILE A 243 -21.91 -29.81 44.16
N ASN A 244 -22.58 -29.72 43.01
CA ASN A 244 -23.42 -30.80 42.51
C ASN A 244 -22.61 -32.07 42.18
N GLU A 245 -21.41 -31.93 41.61
CA GLU A 245 -20.51 -33.04 41.30
C GLU A 245 -19.99 -33.74 42.57
N SER A 246 -19.66 -32.96 43.61
CA SER A 246 -19.32 -33.50 44.94
C SER A 246 -20.52 -34.17 45.64
N ALA A 247 -21.73 -33.61 45.51
CA ALA A 247 -22.94 -34.18 46.08
C ALA A 247 -23.34 -35.52 45.42
N SER A 248 -22.96 -35.76 44.17
CA SER A 248 -23.12 -37.06 43.50
C SER A 248 -22.08 -38.11 43.90
N LEU A 249 -20.99 -37.73 44.58
CA LEU A 249 -19.90 -38.64 44.96
C LEU A 249 -19.94 -39.06 46.44
N GLU A 250 -20.65 -38.34 47.31
CA GLU A 250 -20.73 -38.66 48.74
C GLU A 250 -22.18 -38.63 49.25
N GLY A 251 -22.67 -39.81 49.63
CA GLY A 251 -23.78 -39.90 50.57
C GLY A 251 -23.30 -39.45 51.96
N SER A 252 -23.93 -38.39 52.47
CA SER A 252 -23.89 -37.91 53.86
C SER A 252 -22.51 -37.63 54.47
N GLU A 253 -22.11 -36.36 54.52
CA GLU A 253 -21.97 -35.58 55.77
C GLU A 253 -21.56 -34.13 55.46
N GLU A 254 -22.27 -33.17 56.06
CA GLU A 254 -21.87 -31.76 56.04
C GLU A 254 -20.53 -31.59 56.76
N LYS A 255 -19.49 -31.12 56.06
CA LYS A 255 -18.36 -30.36 56.63
C LYS A 255 -17.46 -29.83 55.51
N ASN A 256 -17.33 -28.50 55.47
CA ASN A 256 -16.28 -27.68 54.84
C ASN A 256 -15.80 -28.07 53.43
N LEU A 257 -15.93 -27.11 52.49
CA LEU A 257 -15.37 -27.21 51.14
C LEU A 257 -13.93 -27.77 51.18
N PRO A 258 -13.66 -28.93 50.55
CA PRO A 258 -12.32 -29.51 50.54
C PRO A 258 -11.30 -28.49 50.03
N LYS A 259 -10.17 -28.33 50.74
CA LYS A 259 -9.11 -27.38 50.38
C LYS A 259 -8.63 -27.56 48.93
N ASP A 260 -8.69 -28.79 48.41
CA ASP A 260 -8.40 -29.16 47.02
C ASP A 260 -9.32 -28.49 45.99
N ILE A 261 -10.58 -28.24 46.34
CA ILE A 261 -11.54 -27.56 45.47
C ILE A 261 -11.25 -26.06 45.44
N GLU A 262 -10.87 -25.45 46.57
CA GLU A 262 -10.48 -24.03 46.61
C GLU A 262 -9.21 -23.76 45.81
N GLU A 263 -8.22 -24.65 45.85
CA GLU A 263 -7.00 -24.55 45.03
C GLU A 263 -7.28 -24.73 43.54
N ARG A 264 -8.17 -25.67 43.16
CA ARG A 264 -8.62 -25.83 41.76
C ARG A 264 -9.35 -24.59 41.25
N ILE A 265 -10.16 -23.94 42.10
CA ILE A 265 -10.83 -22.68 41.77
C ILE A 265 -9.82 -21.54 41.59
N LYS A 266 -8.79 -21.43 42.43
CA LYS A 266 -7.75 -20.41 42.25
C LYS A 266 -6.94 -20.62 40.97
N LYS A 267 -6.54 -21.87 40.68
CA LYS A 267 -5.71 -22.23 39.52
C LYS A 267 -6.42 -22.09 38.16
N ALA A 268 -7.76 -22.17 38.13
CA ALA A 268 -8.54 -22.04 36.89
C ALA A 268 -8.77 -20.58 36.46
N PHE A 269 -8.48 -19.60 37.33
CA PHE A 269 -8.87 -18.20 37.13
C PHE A 269 -7.76 -17.17 37.40
N GLU A 270 -6.53 -17.61 37.68
CA GLU A 270 -5.29 -16.83 37.48
C GLU A 270 -4.88 -16.82 35.99
#